data_AF-A0A8J8DC33-F1
#
_entry.id   AF-A0A8J8DC33-F1
#
_cell.length_a   1.000
_cell.length_b   1.000
_cell.length_c   1.000
_cell.angle_alpha   90.00
_cell.angle_beta   90.00
_cell.angle_gamma   90.00
#
_symmetry.space_group_name_H-M   'P 1'
#
loop_
_entity.id
_entity.type
_entity.pdbx_description
1 polymer ?
#
loop_
_entity_poly.entity_id
_entity_poly.type
_entity_poly.pdbx_seq_one_letter_code
_entity_poly.pdbx_strand_id
1 'polypeptide(L)' 'MSGEASELGALLKMIEDFGGSASWPVLVNNCSKYGIPLLDLKPLLEIAKERGLIKEEAGICTLVKAVKH' A
#
# COMPACT_ATOMS: atom_id res chain seq x y z
N MET A 1 0.18 -18.32 -9.92
CA MET A 1 1.09 -17.33 -9.29
C MET A 1 0.68 -15.92 -9.71
N SER A 2 -0.45 -15.39 -9.23
CA SER A 2 -1.02 -14.16 -9.84
C SER A 2 -1.86 -13.25 -8.93
N GLY A 3 -2.26 -13.68 -7.73
CA GLY A 3 -3.06 -12.86 -6.80
C GLY A 3 -2.23 -11.78 -6.10
N GLU A 4 -1.15 -12.18 -5.43
CA GLU A 4 -0.34 -11.30 -4.58
C GLU A 4 0.29 -10.11 -5.32
N ALA A 5 0.74 -10.30 -6.57
CA ALA A 5 1.28 -9.21 -7.39
C ALA A 5 0.19 -8.19 -7.79
N SER A 6 -1.05 -8.65 -7.96
CA SER A 6 -2.19 -7.80 -8.31
C SER A 6 -2.66 -7.00 -7.09
N GLU A 7 -2.71 -7.63 -5.92
CA GLU A 7 -3.10 -7.00 -4.65
C GLU A 7 -2.07 -5.98 -4.16
N LEU A 8 -0.78 -6.30 -4.30
CA LEU A 8 0.29 -5.36 -3.99
C LEU A 8 0.24 -4.14 -4.93
N GLY A 9 -0.01 -4.36 -6.22
CA GLY A 9 -0.22 -3.28 -7.18
C GLY A 9 -1.40 -2.38 -6.81
N ALA A 10 -2.51 -2.98 -6.36
CA ALA A 10 -3.68 -2.24 -5.87
C ALA A 10 -3.36 -1.40 -4.63
N LEU A 11 -2.56 -1.93 -3.70
CA LEU A 11 -2.14 -1.20 -2.48
C LEU A 11 -1.29 0.01 -2.83
N LEU A 12 -0.29 -0.17 -3.70
CA LEU A 12 0.59 0.94 -4.12
C LEU A 12 -0.19 2.01 -4.86
N LYS A 13 -1.08 1.60 -5.77
CA LYS A 13 -1.98 2.52 -6.48
C LYS A 13 -2.87 3.30 -5.52
N MET A 14 -3.44 2.64 -4.50
CA MET A 14 -4.23 3.33 -3.49
C MET A 14 -3.43 4.41 -2.78
N ILE A 15 -2.19 4.13 -2.36
CA ILE A 15 -1.33 5.12 -1.70
C ILE A 15 -0.97 6.26 -2.68
N GLU A 16 -0.72 5.94 -3.96
CA GLU A 16 -0.45 6.91 -5.02
C GLU A 16 -1.63 7.86 -5.26
N ASP A 17 -2.85 7.34 -5.33
CA ASP A 17 -4.08 8.11 -5.54
C ASP A 17 -4.36 9.07 -4.36
N PHE A 18 -3.82 8.80 -3.18
CA PHE A 18 -3.84 9.71 -2.01
C PHE A 18 -2.63 10.67 -1.95
N GLY A 19 -1.88 10.82 -3.04
CA GLY A 19 -0.74 11.74 -3.14
C GLY A 19 0.60 11.11 -2.76
N GLY A 20 0.69 9.78 -2.74
CA GLY A 20 1.88 9.03 -2.40
C GLY A 20 2.11 8.80 -0.90
N SER A 21 1.20 9.29 -0.06
CA SER A 21 1.20 9.07 1.40
C SER A 21 -0.24 8.89 1.90
N ALA A 22 -0.49 7.88 2.72
CA ALA A 22 -1.80 7.61 3.27
C ALA A 22 -1.71 7.09 4.71
N SER A 23 -2.59 7.57 5.59
CA SER A 23 -2.66 7.09 6.97
C SER A 23 -3.44 5.77 7.07
N TRP A 24 -3.21 5.00 8.12
CA TRP A 24 -3.94 3.75 8.37
C TRP A 24 -5.47 3.87 8.27
N PRO A 25 -6.14 4.89 8.87
CA PRO A 25 -7.58 5.07 8.70
C PRO A 25 -8.00 5.30 7.25
N VAL A 26 -7.21 6.03 6.46
CA VAL A 26 -7.50 6.27 5.03
C VAL A 26 -7.42 4.96 4.25
N LEU A 27 -6.40 4.14 4.52
CA LEU A 27 -6.23 2.83 3.86
C LEU A 27 -7.37 1.89 4.22
N VAL A 28 -7.70 1.76 5.51
CA VAL A 28 -8.81 0.91 5.99
C VAL A 28 -10.16 1.31 5.37
N ASN A 29 -10.44 2.62 5.31
CA ASN A 29 -11.71 3.11 4.79
C ASN A 29 -11.86 2.97 3.27
N ASN A 30 -10.78 2.71 2.54
CA ASN A 30 -10.80 2.69 1.08
C ASN A 30 -10.32 1.37 0.46
N CYS A 31 -9.68 0.46 1.20
CA CYS A 31 -9.06 -0.75 0.64
C CYS A 31 -10.02 -1.59 -0.22
N SER A 32 -11.29 -1.72 0.19
CA SER A 32 -12.30 -2.47 -0.58
C SER A 32 -12.60 -1.85 -1.95
N LYS A 33 -12.44 -0.54 -2.12
CA LYS A 33 -12.61 0.15 -3.43
C LYS A 33 -11.50 -0.23 -4.41
N TYR A 34 -10.35 -0.66 -3.89
CA TYR A 34 -9.21 -1.14 -4.67
C TYR A 34 -9.19 -2.67 -4.78
N GLY A 35 -10.26 -3.35 -4.35
CA GLY A 35 -10.35 -4.81 -4.39
C GLY A 35 -9.50 -5.52 -3.34
N ILE A 36 -9.01 -4.82 -2.32
CA ILE A 36 -8.24 -5.40 -1.22
C ILE A 36 -9.18 -5.76 -0.07
N PRO A 37 -9.30 -7.05 0.30
CA PRO A 37 -10.01 -7.45 1.50
C PRO A 37 -9.35 -6.84 2.74
N LEU A 38 -10.16 -6.38 3.70
CA LEU A 38 -9.63 -5.72 4.90
C LEU A 38 -8.66 -6.61 5.70
N LEU A 39 -8.90 -7.93 5.70
CA LEU A 39 -8.04 -8.91 6.35
C LEU A 39 -6.64 -8.99 5.72
N ASP A 40 -6.54 -8.71 4.42
CA ASP A 40 -5.30 -8.81 3.65
C ASP A 40 -4.53 -7.49 3.62
N LEU A 41 -5.16 -6.36 3.98
CA LEU A 41 -4.54 -5.04 3.95
C LEU A 41 -3.26 -4.96 4.81
N LYS A 42 -3.31 -5.50 6.04
CA LYS A 42 -2.15 -5.45 6.95
C LYS A 42 -1.01 -6.36 6.48
N PRO A 43 -1.25 -7.64 6.12
CA PRO A 43 -0.24 -8.47 5.47
C PRO A 43 0.38 -7.81 4.22
N LEU A 44 -0.42 -7.18 3.36
CA LEU A 44 0.07 -6.51 2.15
C LEU A 44 0.97 -5.32 2.46
N LEU A 45 0.67 -4.54 3.49
CA LEU A 45 1.54 -3.45 3.95
C LEU A 45 2.88 -3.96 4.46
N GLU A 46 2.88 -5.06 5.21
CA GLU A 46 4.12 -5.70 5.68
C GLU A 46 4.97 -6.18 4.49
N ILE A 47 4.36 -6.85 3.50
CA ILE A 47 5.04 -7.27 2.27
C ILE A 47 5.59 -6.06 1.50
N ALA A 48 4.82 -4.98 1.37
CA ALA A 48 5.25 -3.76 0.69
C ALA A 48 6.44 -3.09 1.41
N LYS A 49 6.44 -3.12 2.75
CA LYS A 49 7.52 -2.59 3.59
C LYS A 49 8.79 -3.45 3.49
N GLU A 50 8.66 -4.78 3.57
CA GLU A 50 9.77 -5.71 3.40
C GLU A 50 10.43 -5.59 2.02
N ARG A 51 9.63 -5.31 0.98
CA ARG A 51 10.12 -5.06 -0.38
C ARG A 51 10.66 -3.65 -0.60
N GLY A 52 10.63 -2.78 0.41
CA GLY A 52 11.10 -1.41 0.33
C GLY A 52 10.27 -0.51 -0.59
N LEU A 53 9.01 -0.90 -0.88
CA LEU A 53 8.11 -0.15 -1.77
C LEU A 53 7.41 0.99 -1.01
N ILE A 54 7.25 0.82 0.30
CA ILE A 54 6.70 1.82 1.20
C ILE A 54 7.54 1.95 2.46
N LYS A 55 7.44 3.10 3.11
CA LYS A 55 7.87 3.33 4.49
C LYS A 55 6.67 3.67 5.36
N GLU A 56 6.68 3.21 6.61
CA GLU A 56 5.65 3.54 7.60
C GLU A 56 6.26 4.38 8.73
N GLU A 57 5.76 5.59 8.92
CA GLU A 57 6.19 6.51 9.98
C GLU A 57 4.95 7.09 10.66
N ALA A 58 4.85 6.96 11.99
CA ALA A 58 3.72 7.45 12.79
C ALA A 58 2.32 7.04 12.26
N GLY A 59 2.19 5.82 11.72
CA GLY A 59 0.94 5.31 11.16
C GLY A 59 0.58 5.86 9.77
N ILE A 60 1.55 6.48 9.09
CA ILE A 60 1.45 6.97 7.71
C ILE A 60 2.33 6.12 6.82
N CYS A 61 1.73 5.48 5.82
CA CYS A 61 2.42 4.72 4.78
C CYS A 61 2.73 5.66 3.60
N THR A 62 3.99 5.72 3.18
CA THR A 62 4.46 6.57 2.08
C THR A 62 5.19 5.74 1.04
N LEU A 63 4.92 5.96 -0.24
CA LEU A 63 5.65 5.29 -1.33
C LEU A 63 7.12 5.71 -1.31
N VAL A 64 8.01 4.73 -1.44
CA VAL A 64 9.42 4.98 -1.69
C VAL A 64 9.54 5.22 -3.19
N LYS A 65 9.62 6.49 -3.62
CA LYS A 65 9.98 6.80 -5.00
C LYS A 65 11.40 6.30 -5.24
N ALA A 66 11.56 5.27 -6.06
CA ALA A 66 12.84 4.99 -6.67
C ALA A 66 13.25 6.27 -7.42
N VAL A 67 14.33 6.89 -6.96
CA VAL A 67 14.96 8.00 -7.69
C VAL A 67 15.32 7.44 -9.06
N LYS A 68 14.63 7.90 -10.11
CA LYS A 68 15.10 7.64 -11.48
C LYS A 68 16.46 8.31 -11.59
N HIS A 69 17.50 7.49 -11.71
CA HIS A 69 18.83 7.90 -12.15
C HIS A 69 18.78 8.64 -13.48
#